data_AF-A0A1A9R1U2-F1
#
_entry.id   AF-A0A1A9R1U2-F1
#
_cell.length_a   1.000
_cell.length_b   1.000
_cell.length_c   1.000
_cell.angle_alpha   90.00
_cell.angle_beta   90.00
_cell.angle_gamma   90.00
#
_symmetry.space_group_name_H-M   'P 1'
#
loop_
_entity.id
_entity.type
_entity.pdbx_description
1 polymer ?
#
loop_
_entity_poly.entity_id
_entity_poly.type
_entity_poly.pdbx_seq_one_letter_code
_entity_poly.pdbx_strand_id
1 'polypeptide(L)' 'MGIDALYDYPEAALVVVEPVPAGVEDTLAKSGLWQHLPSVKNANLLRLPPVWSFGALPSAQRFARELVAALSSRNPLE' A
#
# COMPACT_ATOMS: atom_id res chain seq x y z
N MET A 1 2.30 15.37 7.06
CA MET A 1 3.37 14.62 6.38
C MET A 1 2.97 14.47 4.93
N GLY A 2 3.83 14.83 3.98
CA GLY A 2 3.63 14.56 2.56
C GLY A 2 4.21 13.20 2.16
N ILE A 3 4.08 12.84 0.89
CA ILE A 3 4.62 11.58 0.34
C ILE A 3 6.16 11.57 0.28
N ASP A 4 6.80 12.73 0.39
CA ASP A 4 8.25 12.92 0.50
C ASP A 4 8.84 12.25 1.75
N ALA A 5 8.09 12.21 2.85
CA ALA A 5 8.51 11.54 4.09
C ALA A 5 8.71 10.03 3.91
N LEU A 6 8.19 9.43 2.83
CA LEU A 6 8.43 8.01 2.52
C LEU A 6 9.88 7.74 2.09
N TYR A 7 10.65 8.78 1.74
CA TYR A 7 12.06 8.63 1.39
C TYR A 7 12.92 8.17 2.58
N ASP A 8 12.49 8.49 3.80
CA ASP A 8 13.18 8.10 5.04
C ASP A 8 13.00 6.61 5.39
N TYR A 9 12.14 5.89 4.65
CA TYR A 9 11.81 4.47 4.89
C TYR A 9 11.89 3.63 3.60
N PRO A 10 13.07 3.52 2.96
CA PRO A 10 13.20 2.92 1.63
C PRO A 10 12.89 1.41 1.59
N GLU A 11 13.00 0.70 2.70
CA GLU A 11 12.68 -0.71 2.88
C GLU A 11 11.22 -0.97 3.27
N ALA A 12 10.46 0.06 3.65
CA ALA A 12 9.10 -0.11 4.12
C ALA A 12 8.17 -0.58 3.00
N ALA A 13 7.31 -1.56 3.34
CA ALA A 13 6.23 -1.99 2.48
C ALA A 13 5.12 -0.93 2.45
N LEU A 14 4.69 -0.57 1.25
CA LEU A 14 3.58 0.35 1.04
C LEU A 14 2.30 -0.44 0.83
N VAL A 15 1.27 -0.14 1.61
CA VAL A 15 -0.04 -0.80 1.53
C VAL A 15 -1.09 0.22 1.10
N VAL A 16 -1.78 -0.06 0.00
CA VAL A 16 -2.90 0.73 -0.52
C VAL A 16 -4.19 -0.03 -0.28
N VAL A 17 -5.14 0.59 0.41
CA VAL A 17 -6.48 0.03 0.64
C VAL A 17 -7.43 0.61 -0.40
N GLU A 18 -8.02 -0.26 -1.21
CA GLU A 18 -8.98 0.13 -2.23
C GLU A 18 -10.32 0.62 -1.63
N PRO A 19 -11.13 1.39 -2.39
CA PRO A 19 -10.79 1.98 -3.68
C PRO A 19 -9.92 3.23 -3.52
N VAL A 20 -8.99 3.41 -4.45
CA VAL A 20 -8.29 4.69 -4.58
C VAL A 20 -9.25 5.73 -5.19
N PRO A 21 -9.26 7.00 -4.71
CA PRO A 21 -10.09 8.05 -5.31
C PRO A 21 -9.79 8.25 -6.81
N ALA A 22 -10.83 8.59 -7.57
CA ALA A 22 -10.71 8.78 -9.02
C ALA A 22 -9.63 9.81 -9.38
N GLY A 23 -8.79 9.49 -10.37
CA GLY A 23 -7.70 10.34 -10.86
C GLY A 23 -6.44 10.38 -10.00
N VAL A 24 -6.43 9.76 -8.81
CA VAL A 24 -5.22 9.66 -7.99
C VAL A 24 -4.18 8.76 -8.66
N GLU A 25 -4.60 7.64 -9.25
CA GLU A 25 -3.69 6.74 -9.96
C GLU A 25 -3.00 7.46 -11.13
N ASP A 26 -3.75 8.20 -11.95
CA ASP A 26 -3.19 9.03 -13.03
C ASP A 26 -2.24 10.12 -12.51
N THR A 27 -2.57 10.73 -11.37
CA THR A 27 -1.74 11.77 -10.75
C THR A 27 -0.43 11.20 -10.24
N LEU A 28 -0.48 10.06 -9.54
CA LEU A 28 0.71 9.35 -9.06
C LEU A 28 1.55 8.82 -10.21
N ALA A 29 0.92 8.32 -11.28
CA ALA A 29 1.61 7.86 -12.48
C ALA A 29 2.39 8.98 -13.19
N LYS A 30 1.99 10.25 -13.04
CA LYS A 30 2.70 11.42 -13.59
C LYS A 30 3.66 12.08 -12.59
N SER A 31 3.65 11.67 -11.32
CA SER A 31 4.46 12.26 -10.28
C SER A 31 5.90 11.72 -10.32
N GLY A 32 6.86 12.59 -10.66
CA GLY A 32 8.28 12.23 -10.63
C GLY A 32 8.76 11.79 -9.25
N LEU A 33 8.25 12.42 -8.18
CA LEU A 33 8.55 12.03 -6.80
C LEU A 33 8.08 10.60 -6.51
N TRP A 34 6.82 10.30 -6.83
CA TRP A 34 6.24 8.97 -6.62
C TRP A 34 7.00 7.88 -7.36
N GLN A 35 7.31 8.11 -8.63
CA GLN A 35 8.07 7.19 -9.47
C GLN A 35 9.49 6.94 -8.95
N HIS A 36 10.07 7.87 -8.18
CA HIS A 36 11.43 7.77 -7.63
C HIS A 36 11.50 7.21 -6.21
N LEU A 37 10.36 6.99 -5.54
CA LEU A 37 10.35 6.36 -4.22
C LEU A 37 10.90 4.92 -4.29
N PRO A 38 11.87 4.54 -3.44
CA PRO A 38 12.43 3.18 -3.44
C PRO A 38 11.37 2.10 -3.28
N SER A 39 10.40 2.27 -2.38
CA SER A 39 9.32 1.30 -2.16
C SER A 39 8.42 1.11 -3.39
N VAL A 40 8.25 2.14 -4.23
CA VAL A 40 7.48 2.07 -5.48
C VAL A 40 8.31 1.36 -6.56
N LYS A 41 9.59 1.71 -6.71
CA LYS A 41 10.49 1.07 -7.69
C LYS A 41 10.75 -0.40 -7.42
N ASN A 42 10.88 -0.78 -6.15
CA ASN A 42 11.24 -2.15 -5.73
C ASN A 42 10.02 -3.10 -5.69
N ALA A 43 8.90 -2.72 -6.32
CA ALA A 43 7.64 -3.46 -6.27
C ALA A 43 7.19 -3.82 -4.83
N ASN A 44 7.49 -2.95 -3.86
CA ASN A 44 7.16 -3.11 -2.45
C ASN A 44 5.77 -2.53 -2.14
N LEU A 45 4.83 -2.68 -3.08
CA LEU A 45 3.48 -2.12 -3.04
C LEU A 45 2.45 -3.26 -2.97
N LEU A 46 1.62 -3.28 -1.93
CA LEU A 46 0.51 -4.21 -1.74
C LEU A 46 -0.81 -3.46 -1.92
N ARG A 47 -1.75 -4.04 -2.66
CA ARG A 47 -3.13 -3.53 -2.76
C ARG A 47 -4.05 -4.47 -2.00
N LEU A 48 -4.84 -3.92 -1.09
CA LEU A 48 -5.84 -4.66 -0.31
C LEU A 48 -7.25 -4.29 -0.77
N PRO A 49 -8.21 -5.24 -0.74
CA PRO A 49 -9.61 -4.90 -0.96
C PRO A 49 -10.12 -3.95 0.14
N PRO A 50 -11.31 -3.35 -0.03
CA PRO A 50 -11.80 -2.34 0.90
C PRO A 50 -11.90 -2.81 2.34
N VAL A 51 -11.24 -2.08 3.25
CA VAL A 51 -11.36 -2.24 4.70
C VAL A 51 -11.52 -0.87 5.35
N TRP A 52 -12.50 -0.75 6.25
CA TRP A 52 -12.80 0.53 6.89
C TRP A 52 -11.91 0.80 8.10
N SER A 53 -11.07 1.84 8.03
CA SER A 53 -10.10 2.20 9.08
C SER A 53 -10.74 2.57 10.44
N PHE A 54 -12.03 2.92 10.46
CA PHE A 54 -12.75 3.35 11.67
C PHE A 54 -13.78 2.33 12.17
N GLY A 55 -13.77 1.10 11.65
CA GLY A 55 -14.76 0.07 11.97
C GLY A 55 -14.47 -0.80 13.19
N ALA A 56 -13.56 -0.38 14.08
CA ALA A 56 -13.18 -1.10 15.29
C ALA A 56 -12.70 -2.56 15.02
N LEU A 57 -12.93 -3.46 15.98
CA LEU A 57 -12.39 -4.82 15.96
C LEU A 57 -12.76 -5.64 14.70
N PRO A 58 -14.01 -5.64 14.20
CA PRO A 58 -14.35 -6.38 12.99
C PRO A 58 -13.54 -5.95 11.76
N SER A 59 -13.33 -4.63 11.58
CA SER A 59 -12.50 -4.12 10.50
C SER A 59 -11.02 -4.45 10.70
N ALA A 60 -10.51 -4.38 11.92
CA ALA A 60 -9.13 -4.75 12.22
C ALA A 60 -8.86 -6.23 11.88
N GLN A 61 -9.79 -7.13 12.23
CA GLN A 61 -9.68 -8.55 11.87
C GLN A 61 -9.72 -8.77 10.36
N ARG A 62 -10.56 -8.03 9.63
CA ARG A 62 -10.58 -8.09 8.17
C ARG A 62 -9.26 -7.59 7.58
N PHE A 63 -8.78 -6.43 8.03
CA PHE A 63 -7.49 -5.88 7.59
C PHE A 63 -6.35 -6.88 7.79
N ALA A 64 -6.27 -7.51 8.96
CA ALA A 64 -5.24 -8.51 9.25
C ALA A 64 -5.31 -9.70 8.29
N ARG A 65 -6.50 -10.23 7.99
CA ARG A 65 -6.66 -11.34 7.04
C ARG A 65 -6.22 -10.95 5.62
N GLU A 66 -6.67 -9.80 5.13
CA GLU A 66 -6.32 -9.34 3.78
C GLU A 66 -4.82 -9.05 3.65
N LEU A 67 -4.22 -8.42 4.68
CA LEU A 67 -2.80 -8.13 4.70
C LEU A 67 -1.96 -9.41 4.70
N VAL A 68 -2.31 -10.40 5.52
CA VAL A 68 -1.61 -11.69 5.54
C VAL A 68 -1.75 -12.39 4.20
N ALA A 69 -2.94 -12.42 3.61
CA ALA A 69 -3.14 -13.03 2.29
C ALA A 69 -2.27 -12.37 1.20
N ALA A 70 -2.19 -11.03 1.19
CA ALA A 70 -1.37 -10.29 0.24
C ALA A 70 0.14 -10.54 0.44
N LEU A 71 0.60 -10.59 1.69
CA LEU A 71 2.00 -10.87 2.02
C LEU A 71 2.41 -12.30 1.62
N SER A 72 1.57 -13.29 1.90
CA SER A 72 1.81 -14.69 1.53
C SER A 72 1.78 -14.92 0.02
N SER A 73 1.02 -14.11 -0.73
CA SER A 73 1.01 -14.19 -2.20
C SER A 73 2.28 -13.59 -2.82
N ARG A 74 2.93 -12.66 -2.11
CA ARG A 74 4.16 -12.00 -2.57
C ARG A 74 5.41 -12.85 -2.35
N ASN A 75 5.45 -13.61 -1.26
CA ASN A 75 6.47 -14.61 -1.01
C ASN A 75 5.81 -15.99 -1.14
N PRO A 76 5.84 -16.65 -2.32
CA PRO A 76 5.55 -18.08 -2.36
C PRO A 76 6.51 -18.73 -1.36
N LEU A 77 5.96 -19.32 -0.31
CA LEU A 77 6.75 -20.02 0.70
C LEU A 77 7.66 -21.03 -0.03
N GLU A 78 8.97 -20.92 0.19
CA GLU A 78 9.88 -22.05 -0.03
C GLU A 78 9.48 -23.23 0.85
#